data_AF-A0AAQ1P412-F1
#
_entry.id   AF-A0AAQ1P412-F1
#
_cell.length_a   1.000
_cell.length_b   1.000
_cell.length_c   1.000
_cell.angle_alpha   90.00
_cell.angle_beta   90.00
_cell.angle_gamma   90.00
#
_symmetry.space_group_name_H-M   'P 1'
#
loop_
_entity.id
_entity.type
_entity.pdbx_description
1 polymer ?
#
loop_
_entity_poly.entity_id
_entity_poly.type
_entity_poly.pdbx_seq_one_letter_code
_entity_poly.pdbx_strand_id
1 'polypeptide(L)'
;MAVISSLENVDQRLVSFFQDLKRNLSNVRVFESRRSWARQAKLYAACKAGTGSCPAAPPGSSAHQYGRALDINGFSAVRDRKTIESVLAKHPDIEWGIDWKATDPPHFQIRNWRRGLSISEKIIDGGYWIWIVIAVIIILFLSR
;
A
#
# COMPACT_ATOMS: atom_id res chain seq x y z
N MET A 1 10.09 -7.54 9.85
CA MET A 1 10.02 -7.24 8.41
C MET A 1 10.43 -5.79 8.21
N ALA A 2 11.49 -5.56 7.46
CA ALA A 2 11.96 -4.22 7.13
C ALA A 2 10.93 -3.50 6.23
N VAL A 3 10.95 -2.17 6.28
CA VAL A 3 10.23 -1.31 5.33
C VAL A 3 10.93 -1.43 3.97
N ILE A 4 10.17 -1.60 2.90
CA ILE A 4 10.69 -1.65 1.53
C ILE A 4 10.48 -0.29 0.90
N SER A 5 11.57 0.36 0.48
CA SER A 5 11.54 1.68 -0.17
C SER A 5 11.93 1.63 -1.65
N SER A 6 12.29 0.46 -2.19
CA SER A 6 12.57 0.27 -3.61
C SER A 6 11.27 0.30 -4.43
N LEU A 7 11.38 0.62 -5.71
CA LEU A 7 10.24 0.60 -6.65
C LEU A 7 10.09 -0.76 -7.37
N GLU A 8 10.77 -1.79 -6.89
CA GLU A 8 10.67 -3.14 -7.44
C GLU A 8 9.28 -3.73 -7.20
N ASN A 9 8.71 -4.33 -8.24
CA ASN A 9 7.38 -4.95 -8.21
C ASN A 9 6.25 -3.97 -7.79
N VAL A 10 6.44 -2.68 -8.06
CA VAL A 10 5.42 -1.63 -7.94
C VAL A 10 4.76 -1.42 -9.30
N ASP A 11 3.47 -1.08 -9.30
CA ASP A 11 2.75 -0.71 -10.51
C ASP A 11 3.46 0.42 -11.27
N GLN A 12 3.69 0.22 -12.57
CA GLN A 12 4.45 1.16 -13.39
C GLN A 12 3.82 2.57 -13.43
N ARG A 13 2.51 2.69 -13.22
CA ARG A 13 1.81 3.98 -13.16
C ARG A 13 2.24 4.78 -11.93
N LEU A 14 2.40 4.11 -10.78
CA LEU A 14 2.95 4.73 -9.56
C LEU A 14 4.42 5.09 -9.72
N VAL A 15 5.20 4.26 -10.43
CA VAL A 15 6.60 4.56 -10.73
C VAL A 15 6.70 5.83 -11.58
N SER A 16 5.89 5.93 -12.65
CA SER A 16 5.83 7.11 -13.51
C SER A 16 5.43 8.36 -12.73
N PHE A 17 4.40 8.26 -11.90
CA PHE A 17 3.96 9.34 -11.02
C PHE A 17 5.06 9.80 -10.06
N PHE A 18 5.73 8.87 -9.38
CA PHE A 18 6.80 9.21 -8.46
C PHE A 18 7.96 9.93 -9.17
N GLN A 19 8.31 9.51 -10.39
CA GLN A 19 9.33 10.18 -11.18
C GLN A 19 8.93 11.62 -11.54
N ASP A 20 7.69 11.84 -11.95
CA ASP A 20 7.16 13.19 -12.20
C ASP A 20 7.12 14.05 -10.94
N LEU A 21 6.68 13.47 -9.82
CA LEU A 21 6.66 14.14 -8.54
C LEU A 21 8.07 14.57 -8.13
N LYS A 22 9.06 13.67 -8.28
CA LYS A 22 10.46 13.95 -7.95
C LYS A 22 11.11 14.99 -8.85
N ARG A 23 10.70 15.10 -10.11
CA ARG A 23 11.13 16.18 -11.00
C ARG A 23 10.66 17.56 -10.52
N ASN A 24 9.48 17.64 -9.92
CA ASN A 24 8.90 18.89 -9.42
C ASN A 24 9.27 19.20 -7.96
N LEU A 25 9.51 18.16 -7.15
CA LEU A 25 9.86 18.24 -5.74
C LEU A 25 11.07 17.33 -5.48
N SER A 26 12.27 17.85 -5.66
CA SER A 26 13.51 17.06 -5.63
C SER A 26 13.80 16.32 -4.32
N ASN A 27 13.26 16.82 -3.20
CA ASN A 27 13.44 16.25 -1.86
C ASN A 27 12.57 15.02 -1.58
N VAL A 28 11.63 14.70 -2.47
CA VAL A 28 10.73 13.56 -2.24
C VAL A 28 11.45 12.23 -2.33
N ARG A 29 11.08 11.32 -1.44
CA ARG A 29 11.61 9.95 -1.37
C ARG A 29 10.51 8.97 -0.99
N VAL A 30 10.58 7.77 -1.56
CA VAL A 30 9.71 6.67 -1.14
C VAL A 30 10.11 6.25 0.27
N PHE A 31 9.15 6.32 1.19
CA PHE A 31 9.29 5.76 2.52
C PHE A 31 8.94 4.28 2.51
N GLU A 32 7.77 3.94 1.97
CA GLU A 32 7.31 2.55 1.88
C GLU A 32 6.58 2.31 0.55
N SER A 33 6.94 1.24 -0.15
CA SER A 33 6.30 0.80 -1.38
C SER A 33 5.52 -0.49 -1.15
N ARG A 34 6.16 -1.66 -1.30
CA ARG A 34 5.55 -2.95 -1.01
C ARG A 34 5.57 -3.25 0.48
N ARG A 35 4.51 -3.88 0.96
CA ARG A 35 4.37 -4.30 2.35
C ARG A 35 3.93 -5.74 2.43
N SER A 36 4.70 -6.58 3.11
CA SER A 36 4.29 -7.98 3.33
C SER A 36 2.98 -8.09 4.13
N TRP A 37 2.25 -9.18 3.93
CA TRP A 37 1.06 -9.51 4.71
C TRP A 37 1.33 -9.48 6.23
N ALA A 38 2.43 -10.09 6.67
CA ALA A 38 2.81 -10.13 8.09
C ALA A 38 3.08 -8.73 8.68
N ARG A 39 3.70 -7.85 7.89
CA ARG A 39 3.90 -6.45 8.30
C ARG A 39 2.57 -5.72 8.42
N GLN A 40 1.64 -5.91 7.47
CA GLN A 40 0.32 -5.31 7.55
C GLN A 40 -0.46 -5.82 8.78
N ALA A 41 -0.40 -7.12 9.07
CA ALA A 41 -1.02 -7.70 10.25
C ALA A 41 -0.48 -7.08 11.54
N LYS A 42 0.84 -6.87 11.63
CA LYS A 42 1.47 -6.18 12.77
C LYS A 42 1.00 -4.74 12.94
N LEU A 43 0.94 -3.97 11.84
CA LEU A 43 0.44 -2.59 11.87
C LEU A 43 -1.03 -2.52 12.30
N TYR A 44 -1.86 -3.40 11.72
CA TYR A 44 -3.28 -3.49 12.07
C TYR A 44 -3.48 -3.81 13.55
N ALA A 45 -2.76 -4.80 14.08
CA ALA A 45 -2.81 -5.15 15.49
C ALA A 45 -2.35 -4.00 16.40
N ALA A 46 -1.28 -3.29 16.06
CA ALA A 46 -0.80 -2.13 16.82
C ALA A 46 -1.82 -0.98 16.85
N CYS A 47 -2.42 -0.66 15.70
CA CYS A 47 -3.50 0.32 15.61
C CYS A 47 -4.73 -0.11 16.45
N LYS A 48 -5.14 -1.38 16.38
CA LYS A 48 -6.24 -1.93 17.21
C LYS A 48 -5.94 -1.91 18.71
N ALA A 49 -4.68 -2.05 19.10
CA ALA A 49 -4.22 -1.98 20.48
C ALA A 49 -3.96 -0.53 20.96
N GLY A 50 -4.12 0.48 20.11
CA GLY A 50 -3.84 1.89 20.45
C GLY A 50 -2.35 2.20 20.63
N THR A 51 -1.47 1.31 20.19
CA THR A 51 0.00 1.44 20.34
C THR A 51 0.70 1.84 19.04
N GLY A 52 -0.05 1.93 17.93
CA GLY A 52 0.47 2.29 16.61
C GLY A 52 -0.40 3.29 15.87
N SER A 53 0.11 3.79 14.74
CA SER A 53 -0.58 4.77 13.89
C SER A 53 -1.82 4.18 13.21
N CYS A 54 -2.88 4.98 13.19
CA CYS A 54 -4.13 4.69 12.50
C CYS A 54 -4.43 5.80 11.47
N PRO A 55 -5.17 5.51 10.38
CA PRO A 55 -5.83 4.24 10.07
C PRO A 55 -4.85 3.15 9.59
N ALA A 56 -5.09 1.90 9.98
CA ALA A 56 -4.40 0.74 9.43
C ALA A 56 -5.43 -0.22 8.82
N ALA A 57 -5.25 -0.61 7.55
CA ALA A 57 -6.13 -1.58 6.90
C ALA A 57 -5.94 -3.00 7.48
N PRO A 58 -6.96 -3.86 7.50
CA PRO A 58 -6.78 -5.27 7.80
C PRO A 58 -5.74 -5.93 6.86
N PRO A 59 -5.04 -6.99 7.29
CA PRO A 59 -4.13 -7.69 6.42
C PRO A 59 -4.89 -8.32 5.22
N GLY A 60 -4.30 -8.19 4.04
CA GLY A 60 -4.92 -8.54 2.74
C GLY A 60 -5.74 -7.40 2.12
N SER A 61 -5.93 -6.29 2.86
CA SER A 61 -6.75 -5.15 2.44
C SER A 61 -5.97 -3.85 2.21
N SER A 62 -4.64 -3.89 2.26
CA SER A 62 -3.79 -2.74 1.95
C SER A 62 -3.25 -2.79 0.52
N ALA A 63 -3.32 -1.67 -0.21
CA ALA A 63 -2.77 -1.53 -1.55
C ALA A 63 -1.24 -1.78 -1.61
N HIS A 64 -0.51 -1.51 -0.52
CA HIS A 64 0.92 -1.79 -0.43
C HIS A 64 1.25 -3.28 -0.56
N GLN A 65 0.34 -4.17 -0.14
CA GLN A 65 0.58 -5.61 -0.28
C GLN A 65 0.67 -6.05 -1.73
N TYR A 66 0.01 -5.31 -2.63
CA TYR A 66 -0.10 -5.64 -4.04
C TYR A 66 0.79 -4.75 -4.92
N GLY A 67 1.68 -3.94 -4.32
CA GLY A 67 2.50 -2.97 -5.06
C GLY A 67 1.68 -1.86 -5.73
N ARG A 68 0.49 -1.56 -5.18
CA ARG A 68 -0.45 -0.55 -5.72
C ARG A 68 -0.55 0.70 -4.87
N ALA A 69 0.43 0.95 -3.99
CA ALA A 69 0.56 2.17 -3.22
C ALA A 69 2.02 2.55 -2.95
N LEU A 70 2.24 3.83 -2.64
CA LEU A 70 3.49 4.43 -2.20
C LEU A 70 3.22 5.38 -1.03
N ASP A 71 3.99 5.25 0.03
CA ASP A 71 4.14 6.28 1.07
C ASP A 71 5.36 7.13 0.71
N ILE A 72 5.17 8.43 0.55
CA ILE A 72 6.19 9.37 0.10
C ILE A 72 6.44 10.40 1.20
N ASN A 73 7.72 10.64 1.49
CA ASN A 73 8.19 11.67 2.42
C ASN A 73 8.95 12.77 1.67
N GLY A 74 9.27 13.86 2.36
CA GLY A 74 10.10 14.95 1.83
C GLY A 74 9.33 16.09 1.16
N PHE A 75 8.02 16.17 1.39
CA PHE A 75 7.17 17.30 1.00
C PHE A 75 6.30 17.75 2.19
N SER A 76 5.70 18.94 2.06
CA SER A 76 4.64 19.44 2.93
C SER A 76 3.32 19.39 2.19
N ALA A 77 2.35 18.66 2.75
CA ALA A 77 1.01 18.52 2.19
C ALA A 77 0.24 19.85 2.07
N VAL A 78 0.68 20.90 2.77
CA VAL A 78 0.07 22.24 2.73
C VAL A 78 0.79 23.11 1.71
N ARG A 79 2.11 23.27 1.84
CA ARG A 79 2.91 24.16 0.98
C ARG A 79 3.01 23.63 -0.46
N ASP A 80 3.20 22.32 -0.61
CA ASP A 80 3.49 21.71 -1.90
C ASP A 80 2.21 21.19 -2.60
N ARG A 81 1.02 21.44 -2.02
CA ARG A 81 -0.28 20.91 -2.46
C ARG A 81 -0.57 21.16 -3.94
N LYS A 82 -0.46 22.41 -4.39
CA LYS A 82 -0.76 22.78 -5.78
C LYS A 82 0.15 22.05 -6.78
N THR A 83 1.42 21.86 -6.43
CA THR A 83 2.37 21.11 -7.25
C THR A 83 1.99 19.64 -7.31
N ILE A 84 1.64 19.03 -6.18
CA ILE A 84 1.20 17.63 -6.12
C ILE A 84 -0.09 17.44 -6.93
N GLU A 85 -1.08 18.32 -6.78
CA GLU A 85 -2.34 18.29 -7.54
C GLU A 85 -2.09 18.46 -9.06
N SER A 86 -1.17 19.33 -9.46
CA SER A 86 -0.78 19.49 -10.87
C SER A 86 -0.13 18.23 -11.45
N VAL A 87 0.68 17.51 -10.66
CA VAL A 87 1.24 16.22 -11.06
C VAL A 87 0.12 15.18 -11.13
N LEU A 88 -0.75 15.09 -10.12
CA LEU A 88 -1.89 14.16 -10.11
C LEU A 88 -2.86 14.36 -11.28
N ALA A 89 -3.02 15.59 -11.78
CA ALA A 89 -3.84 15.86 -12.97
C ALA A 89 -3.32 15.14 -14.23
N LYS A 90 -2.04 14.77 -14.27
CA LYS A 90 -1.42 13.96 -15.34
C LYS A 90 -1.48 12.45 -15.08
N HIS A 91 -1.84 12.07 -13.86
CA HIS A 91 -1.94 10.68 -13.38
C HIS A 91 -3.34 10.42 -12.80
N PRO A 92 -4.40 10.46 -13.64
CA PRO A 92 -5.79 10.47 -13.17
C PRO A 92 -6.22 9.18 -12.46
N ASP A 93 -5.48 8.09 -12.67
CA ASP A 93 -5.69 6.80 -12.04
C ASP A 93 -5.07 6.69 -10.63
N ILE A 94 -4.38 7.73 -10.16
CA ILE A 94 -3.81 7.81 -8.82
C ILE A 94 -4.71 8.68 -7.94
N GLU A 95 -4.89 8.25 -6.71
CA GLU A 95 -5.51 9.03 -5.64
C GLU A 95 -4.52 9.30 -4.52
N TRP A 96 -4.75 10.43 -3.86
CA TRP A 96 -3.95 10.90 -2.75
C TRP A 96 -4.73 10.74 -1.46
N GLY A 97 -4.12 10.12 -0.45
CA GLY A 97 -4.73 9.87 0.86
C GLY A 97 -5.09 11.13 1.63
N ILE A 98 -4.67 12.31 1.19
CA ILE A 98 -5.09 13.58 1.79
C ILE A 98 -6.60 13.83 1.66
N ASP A 99 -7.24 13.31 0.60
CA ASP A 99 -8.66 13.58 0.32
C ASP A 99 -9.59 12.56 1.00
N TRP A 100 -9.04 11.63 1.79
CA TRP A 100 -9.81 10.62 2.51
C TRP A 100 -10.42 11.18 3.79
N LYS A 101 -11.55 10.60 4.21
CA LYS A 101 -12.20 10.93 5.49
C LYS A 101 -11.24 10.78 6.68
N ALA A 102 -10.41 9.74 6.65
CA ALA A 102 -9.26 9.60 7.53
C ALA A 102 -8.02 9.91 6.70
N THR A 103 -7.56 11.15 6.80
CA THR A 103 -6.46 11.70 5.99
C THR A 103 -5.16 10.95 6.25
N ASP A 104 -4.48 10.58 5.17
CA ASP A 104 -3.14 9.99 5.18
C ASP A 104 -2.25 10.69 4.15
N PRO A 105 -1.65 11.86 4.48
CA PRO A 105 -0.97 12.69 3.50
C PRO A 105 0.23 12.03 2.80
N PRO A 106 1.05 11.16 3.43
CA PRO A 106 2.12 10.47 2.72
C PRO A 106 1.64 9.47 1.65
N HIS A 107 0.40 8.99 1.75
CA HIS A 107 -0.08 7.83 1.00
C HIS A 107 -0.64 8.19 -0.38
N PHE A 108 -0.15 7.51 -1.42
CA PHE A 108 -0.66 7.57 -2.78
C PHE A 108 -0.97 6.15 -3.27
N GLN A 109 -2.08 5.96 -3.97
CA GLN A 109 -2.43 4.63 -4.50
C GLN A 109 -3.16 4.69 -5.84
N ILE A 110 -3.17 3.55 -6.52
CA ILE A 110 -4.02 3.34 -7.69
C ILE A 110 -5.49 3.37 -7.25
N ARG A 111 -6.31 4.19 -7.90
CA ARG A 111 -7.77 4.20 -7.76
C ARG A 111 -8.32 2.83 -8.12
N ASN A 112 -9.25 2.33 -7.30
CA ASN A 112 -9.85 1.01 -7.51
C ASN A 112 -8.82 -0.13 -7.68
N TRP A 113 -7.66 -0.05 -7.02
CA TRP A 113 -6.54 -1.01 -7.15
C TRP A 113 -6.93 -2.50 -7.01
N ARG A 114 -8.06 -2.81 -6.36
CA ARG A 114 -8.58 -4.17 -6.24
C ARG A 114 -9.09 -4.74 -7.56
N ARG A 115 -9.46 -3.88 -8.52
CA ARG A 115 -9.91 -4.30 -9.86
C ARG A 115 -8.70 -4.82 -10.64
N GLY A 116 -8.81 -6.05 -11.14
CA GLY A 116 -7.77 -6.67 -11.95
C GLY A 116 -6.72 -7.48 -11.17
N LEU A 117 -6.88 -7.66 -9.85
CA LEU A 117 -6.02 -8.57 -9.10
C LEU A 117 -6.22 -10.02 -9.57
N SER A 118 -5.12 -10.65 -9.97
CA SER A 118 -5.06 -12.06 -10.30
C SER A 118 -5.37 -12.94 -9.09
N ILE A 119 -5.73 -14.20 -9.35
CA ILE A 119 -5.93 -15.20 -8.29
C ILE A 119 -4.64 -15.40 -7.50
N SER A 120 -3.49 -15.40 -8.18
CA SER A 120 -2.17 -15.55 -7.53
C SER A 120 -1.89 -14.42 -6.55
N GLU A 121 -2.09 -13.16 -6.95
CA GLU A 121 -1.93 -11.99 -6.05
C GLU A 121 -2.84 -12.11 -4.83
N LYS A 122 -4.10 -12.51 -5.02
CA LYS A 122 -5.04 -12.71 -3.89
C LYS A 122 -4.56 -13.80 -2.93
N ILE A 123 -4.00 -14.89 -3.45
CA ILE A 123 -3.52 -16.00 -2.63
C ILE A 123 -2.25 -15.61 -1.87
N ILE A 124 -1.26 -15.08 -2.58
CA ILE A 124 0.07 -14.81 -2.04
C ILE A 124 0.06 -13.51 -1.22
N ASP A 125 -0.24 -12.38 -1.86
CA ASP A 125 -0.17 -11.05 -1.23
C ASP A 125 -1.38 -10.82 -0.31
N GLY A 126 -2.55 -11.33 -0.69
CA GLY A 126 -3.78 -11.24 0.09
C GLY A 126 -3.82 -12.17 1.31
N GLY A 127 -2.97 -13.20 1.34
CA GLY A 127 -2.83 -14.10 2.47
C GLY A 127 -3.83 -15.26 2.51
N TYR A 128 -4.54 -15.56 1.41
CA TYR A 128 -5.40 -16.75 1.39
C TYR A 128 -4.63 -18.07 1.54
N TRP A 129 -3.31 -18.07 1.36
CA TRP A 129 -2.45 -19.22 1.70
C TRP A 129 -2.63 -19.69 3.16
N ILE A 130 -2.96 -18.80 4.10
CA ILE A 130 -3.22 -19.17 5.50
C ILE A 130 -4.41 -20.14 5.59
N TRP A 131 -5.47 -19.88 4.83
CA TRP A 131 -6.65 -20.75 4.80
C TRP A 131 -6.36 -22.08 4.11
N ILE A 132 -5.51 -22.09 3.09
CA ILE A 132 -5.04 -23.33 2.45
C ILE A 132 -4.30 -24.19 3.48
N VAL A 133 -3.39 -23.59 4.26
CA VAL A 133 -2.67 -24.30 5.33
C VAL A 133 -3.63 -24.84 6.39
N ILE A 134 -4.58 -24.03 6.86
CA ILE A 134 -5.60 -24.47 7.84
C ILE A 134 -6.42 -25.64 7.28
N ALA A 135 -6.88 -25.55 6.03
CA ALA A 135 -7.67 -26.60 5.41
C ALA A 135 -6.88 -27.92 5.30
N VAL A 136 -5.61 -27.86 4.89
CA VAL A 136 -4.73 -29.04 4.83
C VAL A 136 -4.55 -29.67 6.22
N ILE A 137 -4.33 -28.86 7.26
CA ILE A 137 -4.21 -29.36 8.64
C ILE A 137 -5.50 -30.07 9.06
N ILE A 138 -6.66 -29.45 8.84
CA ILE A 138 -7.96 -30.04 9.17
C ILE A 138 -8.15 -31.38 8.46
N ILE A 139 -7.88 -31.45 7.15
CA ILE A 139 -8.00 -32.68 6.36
C ILE A 139 -7.10 -33.78 6.92
N LEU A 140 -5.84 -33.47 7.24
CA LEU A 140 -4.89 -34.44 7.81
C LEU A 140 -5.37 -34.98 9.17
N PHE A 141 -5.95 -34.14 10.02
CA PHE A 141 -6.49 -34.57 11.31
C PHE A 141 -7.79 -35.38 11.18
N LEU A 142 -8.67 -35.06 10.22
CA LEU A 142 -9.91 -35.79 9.98
C LEU A 142 -9.72 -37.10 9.19
N SER A 143 -8.59 -37.25 8.50
CA SER A 143 -8.21 -38.47 7.78
C SER A 143 -7.51 -39.52 8.65
N ARG A 144 -7.42 -39.28 9.97
CA ARG A 144 -6.92 -40.21 10.99
C ARG A 144 -8.08 -40.77 11.79
#